data_AF-A0A135VFZ9-F1
#
_entry.id   AF-A0A135VFZ9-F1
#
_cell.length_a   1.000
_cell.length_b   1.000
_cell.length_c   1.000
_cell.angle_alpha   90.00
_cell.angle_beta   90.00
_cell.angle_gamma   90.00
#
_symmetry.space_group_name_H-M   'P 1'
#
loop_
_entity.id
_entity.type
_entity.pdbx_description
1 polymer ?
#
loop_
_entity_poly.entity_id
_entity_poly.type
_entity_poly.pdbx_seq_one_letter_code
_entity_poly.pdbx_strand_id
1 'polypeptide(L)'
;MRWPNAKIVAAQFLFYVIGGVGAFLAWVMIQAGYETLLYDIAGNYLSYHFQQWTSRLFFWGPIVLISAGLALVAVFLILRANKIGGYLGIVSFLIGFTVDILVANIMFVHVLVGVLIGWVLLAPLLFGWDDIFNPEDQ
;
A
#
# COMPACT_ATOMS: atom_id res chain seq x y z
N MET A 1 -13.41 -15.85 18.96
CA MET A 1 -12.29 -15.37 18.11
C MET A 1 -12.34 -13.84 18.19
N ARG A 2 -11.34 -13.18 18.78
CA ARG A 2 -11.35 -11.70 18.90
C ARG A 2 -11.04 -11.09 17.54
N TRP A 3 -11.88 -10.14 17.14
CA TRP A 3 -11.83 -9.50 15.82
C TRP A 3 -11.80 -7.99 16.01
N PRO A 4 -10.90 -7.30 15.30
CA PRO A 4 -9.92 -7.82 14.35
C PRO A 4 -8.64 -8.35 15.03
N ASN A 5 -8.07 -9.43 14.47
CA ASN A 5 -6.83 -10.04 14.95
C ASN A 5 -5.61 -9.30 14.40
N ALA A 6 -4.63 -8.96 15.23
CA ALA A 6 -3.37 -8.32 14.82
C ALA A 6 -2.68 -9.05 13.65
N LYS A 7 -2.77 -10.38 13.58
CA LYS A 7 -2.23 -11.18 12.47
C LYS A 7 -2.93 -10.91 11.13
N ILE A 8 -4.24 -10.68 11.15
CA ILE A 8 -5.02 -10.35 9.95
C ILE A 8 -4.64 -8.96 9.47
N VAL A 9 -4.57 -7.99 10.38
CA VAL A 9 -4.15 -6.62 10.05
C VAL A 9 -2.72 -6.62 9.49
N ALA A 10 -1.80 -7.33 10.14
CA ALA A 10 -0.44 -7.52 9.65
C ALA A 10 -0.40 -8.16 8.26
N ALA A 11 -1.23 -9.18 7.99
CA ALA A 11 -1.30 -9.81 6.68
C ALA A 11 -1.82 -8.85 5.59
N GLN A 12 -2.82 -8.02 5.91
CA GLN A 12 -3.33 -7.00 4.99
C GLN A 12 -2.25 -5.98 4.61
N PHE A 13 -1.51 -5.46 5.58
CA PHE A 13 -0.37 -4.58 5.31
C PHE A 13 0.75 -5.30 4.56
N LEU A 14 0.97 -6.59 4.79
CA LEU A 14 1.96 -7.37 4.03
C LEU A 14 1.58 -7.48 2.54
N PHE A 15 0.30 -7.70 2.21
CA PHE A 15 -0.15 -7.66 0.82
C PHE A 15 0.04 -6.28 0.19
N TYR A 16 -0.21 -5.23 0.96
CA TYR A 16 0.07 -3.85 0.52
C TYR A 16 1.56 -3.63 0.22
N VAL A 17 2.48 -4.18 1.04
CA VAL A 17 3.93 -4.16 0.79
C VAL A 17 4.27 -4.85 -0.54
N ILE A 18 3.70 -6.04 -0.79
CA ILE A 18 3.95 -6.78 -2.03
C ILE A 18 3.52 -5.95 -3.25
N GLY A 19 2.34 -5.34 -3.19
CA GLY A 19 1.85 -4.44 -4.24
C GLY A 19 2.79 -3.24 -4.46
N GLY A 20 3.24 -2.59 -3.38
CA GLY A 20 4.15 -1.46 -3.48
C GLY A 20 5.53 -1.82 -4.06
N VAL A 21 6.09 -2.98 -3.68
CA VAL A 21 7.35 -3.49 -4.26
C VAL A 21 7.15 -3.81 -5.74
N GLY A 22 6.06 -4.48 -6.12
CA GLY A 22 5.75 -4.77 -7.52
C GLY A 22 5.61 -3.51 -8.37
N ALA A 23 4.94 -2.48 -7.83
CA ALA A 23 4.80 -1.20 -8.50
C ALA A 23 6.15 -0.47 -8.66
N PHE A 24 7.01 -0.51 -7.64
CA PHE A 24 8.38 0.01 -7.74
C PHE A 24 9.19 -0.72 -8.82
N LEU A 25 9.10 -2.05 -8.90
CA LEU A 25 9.78 -2.82 -9.95
C LEU A 25 9.27 -2.44 -11.34
N ALA A 26 7.96 -2.25 -11.51
CA ALA A 26 7.40 -1.77 -12.77
C ALA A 26 7.94 -0.38 -13.16
N TRP A 27 8.08 0.53 -12.20
CA TRP A 27 8.72 1.83 -12.42
C TRP A 27 10.18 1.68 -12.88
N VAL A 28 10.97 0.84 -12.21
CA VAL A 28 12.37 0.57 -12.61
C VAL A 28 12.45 0.02 -14.03
N MET A 29 11.56 -0.90 -14.39
CA MET A 29 11.53 -1.48 -15.74
C MET A 29 11.25 -0.43 -16.82
N ILE A 30 10.34 0.51 -16.56
CA ILE A 30 10.08 1.62 -17.48
C ILE A 30 11.31 2.52 -17.61
N GLN A 31 11.95 2.88 -16.49
CA GLN A 31 13.16 3.71 -16.51
C GLN A 31 14.33 3.05 -17.25
N ALA A 32 14.40 1.73 -17.21
CA ALA A 32 15.44 0.94 -17.86
C ALA A 32 15.13 0.56 -19.31
N GLY A 33 13.98 0.97 -19.87
CA GLY A 33 13.59 0.63 -21.24
C GLY A 33 13.19 -0.85 -21.44
N TYR A 34 12.68 -1.49 -20.38
CA TYR A 34 12.19 -2.88 -20.39
C TYR A 34 10.66 -2.95 -20.50
N GLU A 35 10.03 -2.06 -21.28
CA GLU A 35 8.58 -1.99 -21.40
C GLU A 35 8.00 -3.30 -21.96
N THR A 36 8.65 -3.94 -22.94
CA THR A 36 8.23 -5.25 -23.48
C THR A 36 8.10 -6.32 -22.40
N LEU A 37 9.10 -6.42 -21.51
CA LEU A 37 9.05 -7.37 -20.40
C LEU A 37 7.93 -7.01 -19.41
N LEU A 38 7.68 -5.72 -19.18
CA LEU A 38 6.57 -5.28 -18.33
C LEU A 38 5.22 -5.66 -18.95
N TYR A 39 5.06 -5.51 -20.28
CA TYR A 39 3.89 -5.98 -21.02
C TYR A 39 3.68 -7.48 -20.91
N ASP A 40 4.74 -8.29 -21.00
CA ASP A 40 4.64 -9.75 -20.87
C ASP A 40 4.19 -10.20 -19.47
N ILE A 41 4.61 -9.48 -18.43
CA ILE A 41 4.29 -9.82 -17.03
C ILE A 41 2.93 -9.26 -16.60
N ALA A 42 2.67 -7.99 -16.87
CA ALA A 42 1.52 -7.25 -16.32
C ALA A 42 0.37 -7.08 -17.33
N GLY A 43 0.60 -7.41 -18.59
CA GLY A 43 -0.35 -7.21 -19.68
C GLY A 43 -0.51 -5.74 -20.08
N ASN A 44 -1.20 -5.52 -21.19
CA ASN A 44 -1.34 -4.19 -21.81
C ASN A 44 -1.94 -3.15 -20.85
N TYR A 45 -2.98 -3.53 -20.09
CA TYR A 45 -3.68 -2.61 -19.20
C TYR A 45 -2.78 -2.02 -18.12
N LEU A 46 -2.08 -2.86 -17.34
CA LEU A 46 -1.24 -2.39 -16.24
C LEU A 46 0.00 -1.66 -16.74
N SER A 47 0.66 -2.16 -17.79
CA SER A 47 1.84 -1.52 -18.36
C SER A 47 1.54 -0.11 -18.85
N TYR A 48 0.39 0.09 -19.53
CA TYR A 48 -0.05 1.41 -19.93
C TYR A 48 -0.23 2.35 -18.72
N HIS A 49 -0.86 1.87 -17.64
CA HIS A 49 -1.05 2.67 -16.44
C HIS A 49 0.29 3.05 -15.80
N PHE A 50 1.22 2.11 -15.66
CA PHE A 50 2.54 2.40 -15.09
C PHE A 50 3.33 3.41 -15.93
N GLN A 51 3.24 3.34 -17.25
CA GLN A 51 3.86 4.33 -18.14
C GLN A 51 3.24 5.72 -17.96
N GLN A 52 1.91 5.80 -17.89
CA GLN A 52 1.21 7.06 -17.65
C GLN A 52 1.51 7.65 -16.28
N TRP A 53 1.61 6.82 -15.24
CA TRP A 53 1.99 7.29 -13.91
C TRP A 53 3.42 7.83 -13.91
N THR A 54 4.32 7.14 -14.61
CA THR A 54 5.72 7.55 -14.76
C THR A 54 5.87 8.87 -15.49
N SER A 55 5.07 9.12 -16.54
CA SER A 55 5.10 10.39 -17.26
C SER A 55 4.53 11.56 -16.44
N ARG A 56 3.56 11.30 -15.55
CA ARG A 56 2.94 12.33 -14.70
C ARG A 56 3.76 12.68 -13.47
N LEU A 57 4.35 11.68 -12.83
CA LEU A 57 5.15 11.86 -11.63
C LEU A 57 6.38 10.97 -11.72
N PHE A 58 7.46 11.48 -12.30
CA PHE A 58 8.69 10.72 -12.52
C PHE A 58 9.18 9.95 -11.28
N PHE A 59 9.02 10.52 -10.07
CA PHE A 59 9.48 9.92 -8.82
C PHE A 59 8.42 9.08 -8.06
N TRP A 60 7.31 8.70 -8.69
CA TRP A 60 6.24 7.95 -8.01
C TRP A 60 6.74 6.60 -7.45
N GLY A 61 7.62 5.90 -8.19
CA GLY A 61 8.17 4.61 -7.80
C GLY A 61 8.89 4.65 -6.43
N PRO A 62 9.92 5.49 -6.25
CA PRO A 62 10.58 5.66 -4.96
C PRO A 62 9.63 6.04 -3.82
N ILE A 63 8.62 6.89 -4.06
CA ILE A 63 7.65 7.27 -3.02
C ILE A 63 6.80 6.07 -2.60
N VAL A 64 6.33 5.27 -3.57
CA VAL A 64 5.59 4.03 -3.29
C VAL A 64 6.47 3.01 -2.56
N LEU A 65 7.77 2.92 -2.89
CA LEU A 65 8.70 2.06 -2.18
C LEU A 65 8.90 2.49 -0.72
N ILE A 66 9.02 3.80 -0.46
CA ILE A 66 9.08 4.33 0.92
C ILE A 66 7.80 3.98 1.67
N SER A 67 6.63 4.16 1.03
CA SER A 67 5.36 3.74 1.61
C SER A 67 5.35 2.24 1.96
N ALA A 68 5.80 1.38 1.04
CA ALA A 68 5.90 -0.06 1.28
C ALA A 68 6.88 -0.38 2.42
N GLY A 69 8.01 0.32 2.53
CA GLY A 69 8.95 0.18 3.64
C GLY A 69 8.31 0.53 4.99
N LEU A 70 7.55 1.63 5.06
CA LEU A 70 6.80 2.03 6.25
C LEU A 70 5.73 0.99 6.63
N ALA A 71 4.98 0.48 5.65
CA ALA A 71 4.02 -0.60 5.89
C ALA A 71 4.70 -1.88 6.39
N LEU A 72 5.87 -2.23 5.87
CA LEU A 72 6.61 -3.40 6.32
C LEU A 72 7.03 -3.26 7.79
N VAL A 73 7.53 -2.09 8.20
CA VAL A 73 7.82 -1.80 9.61
C VAL A 73 6.55 -1.87 10.45
N ALA A 74 5.43 -1.34 9.94
CA ALA A 74 4.13 -1.43 10.59
C ALA A 74 3.71 -2.89 10.85
N VAL A 75 3.86 -3.79 9.87
CA VAL A 75 3.58 -5.24 10.03
C VAL A 75 4.31 -5.82 11.23
N PHE A 76 5.63 -5.60 11.33
CA PHE A 76 6.44 -6.14 12.43
C PHE A 76 6.03 -5.57 13.79
N LEU A 77 5.69 -4.28 13.86
CA LEU A 77 5.28 -3.63 15.10
C LEU A 77 3.86 -4.01 15.53
N ILE A 78 2.93 -4.17 14.57
CA ILE A 78 1.57 -4.66 14.83
C ILE A 78 1.59 -6.07 15.41
N LEU A 79 2.43 -6.96 14.86
CA LEU A 79 2.60 -8.32 15.40
C LEU A 79 3.19 -8.34 16.82
N ARG A 80 3.83 -7.24 17.26
CA ARG A 80 4.34 -7.06 18.62
C ARG A 80 3.42 -6.22 19.50
N ALA A 81 2.17 -5.99 19.08
CA ALA A 81 1.19 -5.16 19.77
C ALA A 81 1.70 -3.72 20.07
N ASN A 82 2.58 -3.18 19.24
CA ASN A 82 3.08 -1.81 19.40
C ASN A 82 2.24 -0.81 18.58
N LYS A 83 1.62 0.16 19.26
CA LYS A 83 0.77 1.23 18.67
C LYS A 83 1.46 2.03 17.58
N ILE A 84 2.78 2.17 17.64
CA ILE A 84 3.58 2.82 16.58
C ILE A 84 3.36 2.11 15.24
N GLY A 85 3.17 0.79 15.24
CA GLY A 85 2.85 0.03 14.05
C GLY A 85 1.53 0.45 13.41
N GLY A 86 0.47 0.66 14.20
CA GLY A 86 -0.82 1.16 13.71
C GLY A 86 -0.69 2.54 13.05
N TYR A 87 0.01 3.47 13.71
CA TYR A 87 0.25 4.81 13.15
C TYR A 87 1.07 4.77 11.85
N LEU A 88 2.13 3.96 11.80
CA LEU A 88 2.94 3.79 10.59
C LEU A 88 2.13 3.20 9.43
N GLY A 89 1.24 2.24 9.72
CA GLY A 89 0.32 1.69 8.73
C GLY A 89 -0.60 2.76 8.13
N ILE A 90 -1.20 3.61 8.97
CA ILE A 90 -2.03 4.73 8.51
C ILE A 90 -1.22 5.70 7.64
N VAL A 91 -0.04 6.13 8.10
CA VAL A 91 0.81 7.07 7.37
C VAL A 91 1.25 6.49 6.03
N SER A 92 1.68 5.23 6.01
CA SER A 92 2.03 4.51 4.79
C SER A 92 0.88 4.51 3.77
N PHE A 93 -0.32 4.13 4.21
CA PHE A 93 -1.49 4.16 3.34
C PHE A 93 -1.76 5.56 2.77
N LEU A 94 -1.72 6.60 3.62
CA LEU A 94 -1.98 7.98 3.18
C LEU A 94 -0.97 8.45 2.13
N ILE A 95 0.31 8.09 2.28
CA ILE A 95 1.33 8.38 1.26
C ILE A 95 0.97 7.70 -0.06
N GLY A 96 0.68 6.40 -0.05
CA GLY A 96 0.35 5.66 -1.27
C GLY A 96 -0.93 6.15 -1.93
N PHE A 97 -1.97 6.43 -1.15
CA PHE A 97 -3.24 6.98 -1.65
C PHE A 97 -3.05 8.37 -2.26
N THR A 98 -2.21 9.21 -1.66
CA THR A 98 -1.89 10.53 -2.23
C THR A 98 -1.18 10.38 -3.58
N VAL A 99 -0.19 9.48 -3.69
CA VAL A 99 0.47 9.21 -4.96
C VAL A 99 -0.53 8.71 -6.00
N ASP A 100 -1.39 7.76 -5.64
CA ASP A 100 -2.42 7.20 -6.51
C ASP A 100 -3.32 8.29 -7.12
N ILE A 101 -3.81 9.23 -6.28
CA ILE A 101 -4.59 10.37 -6.75
C ILE A 101 -3.78 11.28 -7.68
N LEU A 102 -2.52 11.58 -7.34
CA LEU A 102 -1.67 12.47 -8.14
C LEU A 102 -1.37 11.91 -9.54
N VAL A 103 -1.26 10.59 -9.66
CA VAL A 103 -0.98 9.93 -10.94
C VAL A 103 -2.24 9.45 -11.67
N ALA A 104 -3.41 9.53 -11.04
CA ALA A 104 -4.69 9.02 -11.53
C ALA A 104 -5.12 9.65 -12.86
N ASN A 105 -5.41 8.82 -13.86
CA ASN A 105 -6.01 9.29 -15.11
C ASN A 105 -7.47 9.71 -14.94
N ILE A 106 -8.21 8.93 -14.13
CA ILE A 106 -9.60 9.21 -13.78
C ILE A 106 -9.67 9.32 -12.26
N MET A 107 -9.52 10.54 -11.74
CA MET A 107 -9.46 10.82 -10.30
C MET A 107 -10.60 10.15 -9.52
N PHE A 108 -11.83 10.19 -10.05
CA PHE A 108 -12.99 9.58 -9.41
C PHE A 108 -12.82 8.07 -9.16
N VAL A 109 -12.32 7.31 -10.14
CA VAL A 109 -12.12 5.85 -10.01
C VAL A 109 -11.06 5.54 -8.97
N HIS A 110 -9.95 6.29 -8.99
CA HIS A 110 -8.85 6.11 -8.04
C HIS A 110 -9.24 6.48 -6.61
N VAL A 111 -9.99 7.58 -6.43
CA VAL A 111 -10.56 7.94 -5.12
C VAL A 111 -11.50 6.85 -4.64
N LEU A 112 -12.41 6.35 -5.49
CA LEU A 112 -13.35 5.30 -5.11
C LEU A 112 -12.62 4.00 -4.72
N VAL A 113 -11.70 3.53 -5.55
CA VAL A 113 -10.92 2.31 -5.29
C VAL A 113 -10.02 2.48 -4.08
N GLY A 114 -9.35 3.62 -3.95
CA GLY A 114 -8.48 3.91 -2.81
C GLY A 114 -9.26 4.02 -1.50
N VAL A 115 -10.49 4.56 -1.50
CA VAL A 115 -11.38 4.53 -0.32
C VAL A 115 -11.81 3.10 0.01
N LEU A 116 -12.14 2.27 -0.98
CA LEU A 116 -12.48 0.86 -0.74
C LEU A 116 -11.29 0.08 -0.15
N ILE A 117 -10.10 0.25 -0.70
CA ILE A 117 -8.86 -0.36 -0.18
C ILE A 117 -8.55 0.19 1.22
N GLY A 118 -8.65 1.51 1.40
CA GLY A 118 -8.44 2.18 2.68
C GLY A 118 -9.41 1.68 3.74
N TRP A 119 -10.67 1.43 3.40
CA TRP A 119 -11.62 0.81 4.30
C TRP A 119 -11.17 -0.59 4.73
N VAL A 120 -10.72 -1.42 3.79
CA VAL A 120 -10.22 -2.78 4.09
C VAL A 120 -8.98 -2.76 4.99
N LEU A 121 -8.06 -1.81 4.79
CA LEU A 121 -6.80 -1.72 5.54
C LEU A 121 -6.96 -1.00 6.90
N LEU A 122 -7.74 0.08 6.94
CA LEU A 122 -7.82 0.98 8.09
C LEU A 122 -8.99 0.67 9.02
N ALA A 123 -10.11 0.14 8.53
CA ALA A 123 -11.24 -0.20 9.41
C ALA A 123 -10.83 -1.19 10.51
N PRO A 124 -10.02 -2.24 10.25
CA PRO A 124 -9.54 -3.11 11.32
C PRO A 124 -8.69 -2.39 12.37
N LEU A 125 -7.85 -1.44 11.96
CA LEU A 125 -7.08 -0.62 12.90
C LEU A 125 -7.99 0.30 13.73
N LEU A 126 -8.99 0.90 13.11
CA LEU A 126 -9.92 1.84 13.76
C LEU A 126 -10.84 1.15 14.77
N PHE A 127 -11.41 0.00 14.40
CA PHE A 127 -12.38 -0.70 15.24
C PHE A 127 -11.74 -1.67 16.24
N GLY A 128 -10.50 -2.10 16.00
CA GLY A 128 -9.78 -3.05 16.86
C GLY A 128 -8.58 -2.48 17.59
N TRP A 129 -8.46 -1.17 17.69
CA TRP A 129 -7.25 -0.53 18.20
C TRP A 129 -6.79 -1.10 19.54
N ASP A 130 -7.68 -1.12 20.53
CA ASP A 130 -7.34 -1.60 21.87
C ASP A 130 -7.12 -3.12 21.89
N ASP A 131 -7.92 -3.89 21.15
CA ASP A 131 -7.76 -5.35 21.00
C ASP A 131 -6.41 -5.74 20.38
N ILE A 132 -5.91 -4.92 19.45
CA ILE A 132 -4.65 -5.16 18.74
C ILE A 132 -3.45 -4.77 19.60
N PHE A 133 -3.56 -3.69 20.39
CA PHE A 133 -2.40 -3.05 21.02
C PHE A 133 -2.39 -3.06 22.57
N ASN A 134 -3.48 -3.42 23.24
CA ASN A 134 -3.55 -3.59 24.70
C ASN A 134 -4.05 -5.01 25.06
N PRO A 135 -3.32 -6.08 24.71
CA PRO A 135 -3.81 -7.45 24.87
C PRO A 135 -3.91 -7.92 26.34
N GLU A 136 -3.30 -7.19 27.28
CA GLU A 136 -3.28 -7.51 28.72
C GLU A 136 -4.49 -6.97 29.51
N ASP A 137 -5.23 -6.00 28.95
CA ASP A 137 -6.40 -5.39 29.60
C ASP A 137 -7.70 -6.22 29.39
N GLN A 138 -7.59 -7.48 28.96
CA GLN A 138 -8.70 -8.31 28.48
C GLN A 138 -8.53 -9.80 28.75
#